data_AF-A0A2Y9AJD8-F1
#
_entry.id   AF-A0A2Y9AJD8-F1
#
_cell.length_a   1.000
_cell.length_b   1.000
_cell.length_c   1.000
_cell.angle_alpha   90.00
_cell.angle_beta   90.00
_cell.angle_gamma   90.00
#
_symmetry.space_group_name_H-M   'P 1'
#
loop_
_entity.id
_entity.type
_entity.pdbx_description
1 polymer ?
#
loop_
_entity_poly.entity_id
_entity_poly.type
_entity_poly.pdbx_seq_one_letter_code
_entity_poly.pdbx_strand_id
1 'polypeptide(L)'
;MALLLLLLVVAGVVWGVTTLLGGRDAAADAPPEPAAAEEVATPSPPPSPGHVAVCAAEDVTAEVVVEPAGTGVSVEMSMRNTGEVPCLVDVGPGTLVAEVGSGTDAVWSSAHCAGEATEELLLDTGSATPVTVSWDGHRSAEGCPGDQPQVGPGTYRLAVALDGAPLGDAEVFTLG
;
A
#
# COMPACT_ATOMS: atom_id res chain seq x y z
N MET A 1 32.12 55.05 12.67
CA MET A 1 32.42 55.54 11.30
C MET A 1 32.63 54.41 10.28
N ALA A 2 33.31 53.31 10.62
CA ALA A 2 33.51 52.18 9.70
C ALA A 2 32.22 51.47 9.24
N LEU A 3 31.22 51.33 10.13
CA LEU A 3 29.94 50.69 9.79
C LEU A 3 29.09 51.52 8.79
N LEU A 4 29.25 52.84 8.82
CA LEU A 4 28.49 53.77 7.97
C LEU A 4 29.05 53.82 6.54
N LEU A 5 30.38 53.65 6.39
CA LEU A 5 31.03 53.48 5.10
C LEU A 5 30.66 52.15 4.44
N LEU A 6 30.55 51.06 5.21
CA LEU A 6 30.18 49.75 4.69
C LEU A 6 28.76 49.75 4.10
N LEU A 7 27.80 50.39 4.76
CA LEU A 7 26.41 50.47 4.30
C LEU A 7 26.26 51.32 3.02
N LEU A 8 27.03 52.40 2.88
CA LEU A 8 27.01 53.23 1.67
C LEU A 8 27.59 52.51 0.46
N VAL A 9 28.63 51.69 0.64
CA VAL A 9 29.21 50.87 -0.44
C VAL A 9 28.23 49.79 -0.89
N VAL A 10 27.57 49.10 0.04
CA VAL A 10 26.59 48.06 -0.29
C VAL A 10 25.37 48.64 -1.02
N ALA A 11 24.85 49.79 -0.57
CA ALA A 11 23.75 50.47 -1.24
C ALA A 11 24.12 50.94 -2.67
N GLY A 12 25.34 51.44 -2.86
CA GLY A 12 25.84 51.86 -4.17
C GLY A 12 26.00 50.70 -5.17
N VAL A 13 26.45 49.53 -4.71
CA VAL A 13 26.59 48.33 -5.55
C VAL A 13 25.22 47.76 -5.94
N VAL A 14 24.25 47.72 -5.01
CA VAL A 14 22.89 47.24 -5.32
C VAL A 14 22.18 48.15 -6.32
N TRP A 15 22.35 49.47 -6.22
CA TRP A 15 21.75 50.42 -7.18
C TRP A 15 22.48 50.45 -8.53
N GLY A 16 23.80 50.23 -8.53
CA GLY A 16 24.61 50.13 -9.76
C GLY A 16 24.32 48.86 -10.57
N VAL A 17 24.01 47.74 -9.92
CA VAL A 17 23.70 46.47 -10.59
C VAL A 17 22.26 46.44 -11.13
N THR A 18 21.32 47.12 -10.49
CA THR A 18 19.91 47.17 -10.97
C THR A 18 19.69 48.12 -12.14
N THR A 19 20.59 49.09 -12.37
CA THR A 19 20.49 50.06 -13.47
C THR A 19 21.20 49.64 -14.75
N LEU A 20 22.07 48.61 -14.70
CA LEU A 20 22.84 48.11 -15.85
C LEU A 20 22.25 46.87 -16.53
N LEU A 21 21.18 46.28 -16.00
CA LEU A 21 20.49 45.10 -16.58
C LEU A 21 19.06 45.39 -17.08
N GLY A 22 18.59 46.64 -16.99
CA GLY A 22 17.20 47.04 -17.25
C GLY A 22 16.96 47.83 -18.53
N GLY A 23 17.57 47.46 -19.67
CA GLY A 23 17.32 48.21 -20.92
C GLY A 23 17.65 47.46 -22.19
N ARG A 24 16.67 46.74 -22.76
CA ARG A 24 16.54 46.53 -24.21
C ARG A 24 15.05 46.45 -24.57
N ASP A 25 14.52 47.59 -25.01
CA ASP A 25 13.33 47.66 -25.84
C ASP A 25 13.58 46.93 -27.17
N ALA A 26 12.77 45.93 -27.47
CA ALA A 26 12.56 45.43 -28.81
C ALA A 26 11.05 45.44 -29.05
N ALA A 27 10.62 46.37 -29.90
CA ALA A 27 9.25 46.56 -30.30
C ALA A 27 8.74 45.38 -31.17
N ALA A 28 7.48 45.05 -30.92
CA ALA A 28 6.46 44.62 -31.87
C ALA A 28 6.77 43.42 -32.79
N ASP A 29 6.21 42.26 -32.42
CA ASP A 29 5.34 41.51 -33.32
C ASP A 29 4.36 40.67 -32.48
N ALA A 30 3.07 40.70 -32.80
CA ALA A 30 2.00 39.99 -32.08
C ALA A 30 1.29 39.02 -33.02
N PRO A 31 1.19 37.73 -32.64
CA PRO A 31 -0.03 36.96 -32.88
C PRO A 31 -0.53 36.21 -31.62
N PRO A 32 -1.76 35.67 -31.64
CA PRO A 32 -2.71 35.73 -30.52
C PRO A 32 -2.59 34.62 -29.48
N GLU A 33 -3.04 34.94 -28.26
CA GLU A 33 -3.41 33.99 -27.20
C GLU A 33 -4.54 33.08 -27.70
N PRO A 34 -4.49 31.78 -27.36
CA PRO A 34 -5.51 31.31 -26.43
C PRO A 34 -4.99 30.30 -25.39
N ALA A 35 -5.57 30.47 -24.21
CA ALA A 35 -5.98 29.44 -23.26
C ALA A 35 -4.88 28.66 -22.55
N ALA A 36 -4.83 28.91 -21.24
CA ALA A 36 -4.43 27.95 -20.22
C ALA A 36 -4.91 26.54 -20.60
N ALA A 37 -3.97 25.62 -20.80
CA ALA A 37 -4.27 24.21 -20.74
C ALA A 37 -4.55 23.89 -19.27
N GLU A 38 -5.82 24.00 -18.86
CA GLU A 38 -6.34 23.11 -17.83
C GLU A 38 -5.96 21.69 -18.25
N GLU A 39 -5.15 21.02 -17.43
CA GLU A 39 -4.94 19.60 -17.52
C GLU A 39 -6.29 18.96 -17.18
N VAL A 40 -7.13 18.82 -18.21
CA VAL A 40 -8.37 18.08 -18.15
C VAL A 40 -7.95 16.65 -17.85
N ALA A 41 -8.10 16.23 -16.60
CA ALA A 41 -8.08 14.83 -16.20
C ALA A 41 -8.99 14.11 -17.19
N THR A 42 -8.37 13.34 -18.09
CA THR A 42 -9.13 12.59 -19.08
C THR A 42 -9.97 11.61 -18.29
N PRO A 43 -11.31 11.63 -18.38
CA PRO A 43 -12.11 10.66 -17.66
C PRO A 43 -11.67 9.27 -18.12
N SER A 44 -11.30 8.42 -17.15
CA SER A 44 -11.01 7.03 -17.41
C SER A 44 -12.17 6.44 -18.22
N PRO A 45 -11.91 5.64 -19.28
CA PRO A 45 -12.97 5.12 -20.13
C PRO A 45 -13.99 4.36 -19.26
N PRO A 46 -15.30 4.47 -19.56
CA PRO A 46 -16.32 3.75 -18.81
C PRO A 46 -16.03 2.24 -18.83
N PRO A 47 -16.29 1.51 -17.74
CA PRO A 47 -16.03 0.08 -17.68
C PRO A 47 -16.76 -0.59 -18.85
N SER A 48 -16.03 -1.44 -19.59
CA SER A 48 -16.62 -2.21 -20.69
C SER A 48 -17.77 -3.06 -20.12
N PRO A 49 -18.96 -3.06 -20.74
CA PRO A 49 -20.09 -3.81 -20.22
C PRO A 49 -19.72 -5.29 -20.14
N GLY A 50 -19.66 -5.81 -18.90
CA GLY A 50 -19.36 -7.22 -18.60
C GLY A 50 -18.07 -7.49 -17.82
N HIS A 51 -17.24 -6.48 -17.53
CA HIS A 51 -16.06 -6.66 -16.67
C HIS A 51 -16.25 -5.92 -15.34
N VAL A 52 -16.19 -6.66 -14.24
CA VAL A 52 -16.10 -6.07 -12.90
C VAL A 52 -14.67 -5.58 -12.71
N ALA A 53 -14.50 -4.35 -12.19
CA ALA A 53 -13.18 -3.80 -11.95
C ALA A 53 -12.43 -4.57 -10.86
N VAL A 54 -11.10 -4.56 -10.89
CA VAL A 54 -10.27 -5.01 -9.77
C VAL A 54 -10.33 -3.97 -8.66
N CYS A 55 -10.37 -4.40 -7.40
CA CYS A 55 -10.36 -3.49 -6.26
C CYS A 55 -9.06 -2.70 -6.24
N ALA A 56 -9.14 -1.38 -6.00
CA ALA A 56 -7.96 -0.62 -5.64
C ALA A 56 -7.45 -1.12 -4.28
N ALA A 57 -6.14 -1.25 -4.11
CA ALA A 57 -5.56 -1.79 -2.87
C ALA A 57 -5.98 -0.97 -1.63
N GLU A 58 -6.13 0.35 -1.79
CA GLU A 58 -6.57 1.28 -0.75
C GLU A 58 -8.06 1.18 -0.39
N ASP A 59 -8.86 0.55 -1.26
CA ASP A 59 -10.29 0.31 -1.05
C ASP A 59 -10.56 -1.06 -0.39
N VAL A 60 -9.54 -1.87 -0.13
CA VAL A 60 -9.68 -3.17 0.53
C VAL A 60 -9.13 -3.10 1.94
N THR A 61 -9.97 -3.44 2.91
CA THR A 61 -9.58 -3.59 4.31
C THR A 61 -9.95 -4.98 4.81
N ALA A 62 -9.28 -5.45 5.86
CA ALA A 62 -9.68 -6.66 6.54
C ALA A 62 -9.68 -6.46 8.05
N GLU A 63 -10.72 -6.99 8.69
CA GLU A 63 -10.70 -7.23 10.13
C GLU A 63 -10.22 -8.67 10.36
N VAL A 64 -9.19 -8.84 11.19
CA VAL A 64 -8.55 -10.14 11.42
C VAL A 64 -8.93 -10.66 12.79
N VAL A 65 -9.36 -11.92 12.86
CA VAL A 65 -9.66 -12.64 14.10
C VAL A 65 -8.84 -13.92 14.12
N VAL A 66 -8.09 -14.12 15.21
CA VAL A 66 -7.22 -15.29 15.40
C VAL A 66 -7.78 -16.17 16.52
N GLU A 67 -8.19 -17.38 16.16
CA GLU A 67 -8.79 -18.35 17.08
C GLU A 67 -7.89 -19.60 17.23
N PRO A 68 -7.75 -20.18 18.43
CA PRO A 68 -6.99 -21.41 18.60
C PRO A 68 -7.55 -22.57 17.77
N ALA A 69 -6.68 -23.32 17.10
CA ALA A 69 -7.06 -24.49 16.31
C ALA A 69 -6.02 -25.61 16.49
N GLY A 70 -6.33 -26.56 17.38
CA GLY A 70 -5.39 -27.64 17.73
C GLY A 70 -4.09 -27.07 18.31
N THR A 71 -2.97 -27.30 17.62
CA THR A 71 -1.62 -26.81 17.99
C THR A 71 -1.24 -25.48 17.34
N GLY A 72 -2.09 -24.94 16.47
CA GLY A 72 -1.91 -23.64 15.83
C GLY A 72 -3.16 -22.78 15.95
N VAL A 73 -3.52 -22.08 14.88
CA VAL A 73 -4.63 -21.12 14.86
C VAL A 73 -5.40 -21.17 13.54
N SER A 74 -6.68 -20.79 13.62
CA SER A 74 -7.49 -20.41 12.47
C SER A 74 -7.54 -18.89 12.41
N VAL A 75 -7.25 -18.34 11.24
CA VAL A 75 -7.28 -16.90 10.97
C VAL A 75 -8.47 -16.61 10.08
N GLU A 76 -9.46 -15.91 10.62
CA GLU A 76 -10.59 -15.39 9.84
C GLU A 76 -10.33 -13.92 9.49
N MET A 77 -10.41 -13.58 8.21
CA MET A 77 -10.23 -12.25 7.67
C MET A 77 -11.53 -11.79 7.02
N SER A 78 -12.17 -10.78 7.60
CA SER A 78 -13.39 -10.19 7.05
C SER A 78 -13.02 -9.14 6.00
N MET A 79 -12.91 -9.56 4.73
CA MET A 79 -12.50 -8.73 3.61
C MET A 79 -13.61 -7.76 3.22
N ARG A 80 -13.37 -6.45 3.32
CA ARG A 80 -14.34 -5.38 3.03
C ARG A 80 -13.86 -4.45 1.93
N ASN A 81 -14.77 -4.16 1.00
CA ASN A 81 -14.61 -3.08 0.02
C ASN A 81 -15.15 -1.76 0.62
N THR A 82 -14.25 -0.80 0.83
CA THR A 82 -14.54 0.56 1.33
C THR A 82 -14.68 1.60 0.22
N GLY A 83 -14.51 1.20 -1.04
CA GLY A 83 -14.69 2.04 -2.22
C GLY A 83 -16.16 2.24 -2.61
N GLU A 84 -16.37 2.95 -3.71
CA GLU A 84 -17.71 3.36 -4.18
C GLU A 84 -18.30 2.43 -5.27
N VAL A 85 -17.54 1.45 -5.75
CA VAL A 85 -17.99 0.51 -6.79
C VAL A 85 -17.67 -0.94 -6.40
N PRO A 86 -18.53 -1.92 -6.79
CA PRO A 86 -18.22 -3.33 -6.63
C PRO A 86 -16.96 -3.71 -7.41
N CYS A 87 -16.13 -4.57 -6.82
CA CYS A 87 -14.84 -4.93 -7.39
C CYS A 87 -14.44 -6.38 -7.06
N LEU A 88 -13.52 -6.93 -7.84
CA LEU A 88 -12.91 -8.24 -7.62
C LEU A 88 -11.56 -8.08 -6.90
N VAL A 89 -11.33 -8.92 -5.91
CA VAL A 89 -10.03 -9.06 -5.23
C VAL A 89 -9.57 -10.51 -5.32
N ASP A 90 -8.30 -10.73 -5.64
CA ASP A 90 -7.70 -12.06 -5.58
C ASP A 90 -7.27 -12.35 -4.13
N VAL A 91 -7.93 -13.32 -3.52
CA VAL A 91 -7.62 -13.83 -2.18
C VAL A 91 -6.89 -15.18 -2.24
N GLY A 92 -6.41 -15.55 -3.43
CA GLY A 92 -5.57 -16.72 -3.62
C GLY A 92 -4.26 -16.61 -2.86
N PRO A 93 -3.60 -17.74 -2.56
CA PRO A 93 -2.45 -17.79 -1.67
C PRO A 93 -1.16 -17.16 -2.25
N GLY A 94 -1.18 -16.74 -3.53
CA GLY A 94 -0.13 -15.92 -4.14
C GLY A 94 -0.29 -14.42 -3.87
N THR A 95 -1.50 -13.98 -3.50
CA THR A 95 -1.84 -12.55 -3.32
C THR A 95 -2.17 -12.25 -1.87
N LEU A 96 -2.97 -13.08 -1.20
CA LEU A 96 -3.31 -12.96 0.22
C LEU A 96 -2.38 -13.86 1.04
N VAL A 97 -1.47 -13.24 1.80
CA VAL A 97 -0.44 -13.94 2.58
C VAL A 97 -0.62 -13.63 4.06
N ALA A 98 -0.82 -14.68 4.85
CA ALA A 98 -0.67 -14.66 6.30
C ALA A 98 0.71 -15.17 6.72
N GLU A 99 1.32 -14.51 7.69
CA GLU A 99 2.64 -14.83 8.25
C GLU A 99 2.62 -14.85 9.77
N VAL A 100 3.31 -15.81 10.36
CA VAL A 100 3.52 -15.92 11.81
C VAL A 100 4.98 -15.66 12.12
N GLY A 101 5.25 -14.87 13.16
CA GLY A 101 6.60 -14.64 13.68
C GLY A 101 6.65 -14.58 15.21
N SER A 102 7.86 -14.69 15.75
CA SER A 102 8.15 -14.49 17.18
C SER A 102 9.45 -13.71 17.35
N GLY A 103 9.39 -12.49 17.90
CA GLY A 103 10.56 -11.58 17.88
C GLY A 103 11.08 -11.37 16.45
N THR A 104 12.36 -11.67 16.19
CA THR A 104 12.97 -11.60 14.86
C THR A 104 12.85 -12.89 14.05
N ASP A 105 12.27 -13.94 14.62
CA ASP A 105 12.12 -15.25 13.98
C ASP A 105 10.87 -15.27 13.09
N ALA A 106 11.06 -15.63 11.81
CA ALA A 106 9.99 -15.94 10.89
C ALA A 106 9.63 -17.42 11.08
N VAL A 107 8.39 -17.68 11.50
CA VAL A 107 7.97 -19.02 11.93
C VAL A 107 7.26 -19.74 10.79
N TRP A 108 6.32 -19.06 10.13
CA TRP A 108 5.50 -19.65 9.10
C TRP A 108 4.99 -18.57 8.15
N SER A 109 4.82 -18.93 6.89
CA SER A 109 4.09 -18.18 5.88
C SER A 109 3.17 -19.13 5.11
N SER A 110 1.94 -18.68 4.86
CA SER A 110 0.99 -19.35 3.96
C SER A 110 1.52 -19.47 2.53
N ALA A 111 2.39 -18.55 2.09
CA ALA A 111 2.97 -18.53 0.76
C ALA A 111 4.01 -19.65 0.54
N HIS A 112 4.67 -20.13 1.59
CA HIS A 112 5.73 -21.15 1.47
C HIS A 112 5.26 -22.47 0.87
N CYS A 113 3.98 -22.80 1.05
CA CYS A 113 3.32 -23.99 0.52
C CYS A 113 2.24 -23.67 -0.52
N ALA A 114 2.11 -22.39 -0.90
CA ALA A 114 1.15 -21.95 -1.88
C ALA A 114 1.53 -22.44 -3.28
N GLY A 115 0.51 -22.84 -4.06
CA GLY A 115 0.63 -22.92 -5.51
C GLY A 115 0.22 -21.60 -6.16
N GLU A 116 0.22 -21.56 -7.49
CA GLU A 116 -0.17 -20.37 -8.26
C GLU A 116 -1.68 -20.29 -8.52
N ALA A 117 -2.48 -20.75 -7.55
CA ALA A 117 -3.92 -20.70 -7.65
C ALA A 117 -4.41 -19.26 -7.39
N THR A 118 -5.29 -18.78 -8.25
CA THR A 118 -6.04 -17.53 -8.07
C THR A 118 -7.40 -17.86 -7.47
N GLU A 119 -7.86 -17.03 -6.54
CA GLU A 119 -9.20 -17.12 -5.96
C GLU A 119 -9.84 -15.73 -5.99
N GLU A 120 -10.70 -15.49 -6.98
CA GLU A 120 -11.37 -14.21 -7.13
C GLU A 120 -12.60 -14.11 -6.22
N LEU A 121 -12.60 -13.08 -5.37
CA LEU A 121 -13.70 -12.72 -4.50
C LEU A 121 -14.35 -11.42 -4.98
N LEU A 122 -15.65 -11.48 -5.26
CA LEU A 122 -16.45 -10.30 -5.57
C LEU A 122 -16.89 -9.61 -4.29
N LEU A 123 -16.46 -8.36 -4.10
CA LEU A 123 -16.86 -7.52 -2.98
C LEU A 123 -17.78 -6.41 -3.47
N ASP A 124 -19.04 -6.48 -3.04
CA ASP A 124 -19.97 -5.37 -3.18
C ASP A 124 -19.58 -4.20 -2.25
N THR A 125 -20.00 -2.99 -2.58
CA THR A 125 -19.67 -1.78 -1.82
C THR A 125 -20.12 -1.88 -0.37
N GLY A 126 -19.19 -1.68 0.56
CA GLY A 126 -19.43 -1.75 2.01
C GLY A 126 -19.68 -3.17 2.55
N SER A 127 -19.79 -4.17 1.68
CA SER A 127 -19.98 -5.57 2.10
C SER A 127 -18.67 -6.16 2.60
N ALA A 128 -18.78 -7.10 3.53
CA ALA A 128 -17.65 -7.87 4.02
C ALA A 128 -17.87 -9.36 3.78
N THR A 129 -16.83 -10.06 3.31
CA THR A 129 -16.87 -11.51 3.09
C THR A 129 -15.70 -12.17 3.82
N PRO A 130 -15.95 -13.24 4.61
CA PRO A 130 -14.89 -13.92 5.34
C PRO A 130 -14.02 -14.76 4.41
N VAL A 131 -12.72 -14.71 4.65
CA VAL A 131 -11.70 -15.61 4.10
C VAL A 131 -10.96 -16.25 5.27
N THR A 132 -10.66 -17.55 5.19
CA THR A 132 -10.02 -18.28 6.28
C THR A 132 -8.70 -18.87 5.84
N VAL A 133 -7.68 -18.68 6.66
CA VAL A 133 -6.38 -19.33 6.53
C VAL A 133 -6.06 -20.07 7.83
N SER A 134 -5.63 -21.32 7.70
CA SER A 134 -5.31 -22.17 8.86
C SER A 134 -3.81 -22.41 8.96
N TRP A 135 -3.30 -22.34 10.18
CA TRP A 135 -1.94 -22.74 10.52
C TRP A 135 -1.99 -23.83 11.59
N ASP A 136 -1.27 -24.93 11.37
CA ASP A 136 -1.30 -26.12 12.21
C ASP A 136 -0.26 -26.11 13.35
N GLY A 137 0.53 -25.03 13.46
CA GLY A 137 1.58 -24.90 14.46
C GLY A 137 2.95 -25.43 14.02
N HIS A 138 3.11 -25.89 12.77
CA HIS A 138 4.42 -26.26 12.24
C HIS A 138 5.11 -25.08 11.56
N ARG A 139 6.43 -25.03 11.65
CA ARG A 139 7.20 -24.07 10.85
C ARG A 139 6.95 -24.30 9.35
N SER A 140 7.20 -23.29 8.52
CA SER A 140 7.28 -23.49 7.08
C SER A 140 8.54 -22.84 6.50
N ALA A 141 8.93 -23.33 5.33
CA ALA A 141 10.02 -22.78 4.54
C ALA A 141 9.64 -22.86 3.05
N GLU A 142 10.22 -21.98 2.24
CA GLU A 142 10.01 -21.96 0.79
C GLU A 142 10.22 -23.35 0.17
N GLY A 143 9.36 -23.71 -0.79
CA GLY A 143 9.37 -25.02 -1.43
C GLY A 143 8.68 -26.12 -0.61
N CYS A 144 7.98 -25.74 0.47
CA CYS A 144 7.16 -26.63 1.29
C CYS A 144 7.83 -27.97 1.67
N PRO A 145 9.00 -27.94 2.32
CA PRO A 145 9.62 -29.17 2.80
C PRO A 145 8.70 -29.86 3.81
N GLY A 146 8.61 -31.18 3.74
CA GLY A 146 7.89 -31.98 4.72
C GLY A 146 8.54 -31.94 6.11
N ASP A 147 7.82 -32.49 7.10
CA ASP A 147 8.30 -32.74 8.47
C ASP A 147 8.93 -31.52 9.16
N GLN A 148 8.38 -30.33 8.92
CA GLN A 148 8.82 -29.13 9.62
C GLN A 148 8.55 -29.24 11.12
N PRO A 149 9.44 -28.74 11.98
CA PRO A 149 9.26 -28.84 13.43
C PRO A 149 8.04 -28.04 13.90
N GLN A 150 7.32 -28.61 14.86
CA GLN A 150 6.26 -27.92 15.57
C GLN A 150 6.85 -26.84 16.48
N VAL A 151 6.16 -25.71 16.60
CA VAL A 151 6.58 -24.64 17.50
C VAL A 151 6.24 -24.96 18.95
N GLY A 152 7.01 -24.37 19.88
CA GLY A 152 6.75 -24.49 21.31
C GLY A 152 5.70 -23.49 21.83
N PRO A 153 5.34 -23.58 23.11
CA PRO A 153 4.53 -22.56 23.76
C PRO A 153 5.26 -21.22 23.76
N GLY A 154 4.51 -20.13 23.63
CA GLY A 154 5.09 -18.79 23.52
C GLY A 154 4.13 -17.75 22.96
N THR A 155 4.64 -16.54 22.81
CA THR A 155 3.93 -15.41 22.20
C THR A 155 4.35 -15.27 20.74
N TYR A 156 3.35 -15.12 19.88
CA TYR A 156 3.49 -15.01 18.44
C TYR A 156 2.73 -13.77 17.94
N ARG A 157 3.11 -13.31 16.75
CA ARG A 157 2.36 -12.30 16.00
C ARG A 157 1.94 -12.89 14.67
N LEU A 158 0.75 -12.56 14.22
CA LEU A 158 0.24 -12.84 12.89
C LEU A 158 0.12 -11.52 12.11
N ALA A 159 0.71 -11.44 10.92
CA ALA A 159 0.47 -10.35 9.98
C ALA A 159 -0.21 -10.91 8.73
N VAL A 160 -1.08 -10.11 8.12
CA VAL A 160 -1.73 -10.44 6.85
C VAL A 160 -1.41 -9.33 5.85
N ALA A 161 -1.11 -9.70 4.62
CA ALA A 161 -0.89 -8.76 3.52
C ALA A 161 -1.63 -9.21 2.26
N LEU A 162 -2.06 -8.24 1.47
CA LEU A 162 -2.63 -8.41 0.14
C LEU A 162 -1.70 -7.75 -0.87
N ASP A 163 -1.16 -8.53 -1.81
CA ASP A 163 -0.17 -8.06 -2.79
C ASP A 163 1.02 -7.32 -2.14
N GLY A 164 1.44 -7.82 -0.97
CA GLY A 164 2.52 -7.23 -0.16
C GLY A 164 2.13 -6.00 0.66
N ALA A 165 0.92 -5.45 0.50
CA ALA A 165 0.41 -4.37 1.34
C ALA A 165 -0.24 -4.92 2.62
N PRO A 166 0.13 -4.44 3.82
CA PRO A 166 -0.42 -4.96 5.07
C PRO A 166 -1.92 -4.67 5.21
N LEU A 167 -2.69 -5.67 5.61
CA LEU A 167 -4.10 -5.56 5.96
C LEU A 167 -4.24 -5.38 7.47
N GLY A 168 -4.11 -4.14 7.93
CA GLY A 168 -4.20 -3.79 9.35
C GLY A 168 -2.90 -4.02 10.13
N ASP A 169 -3.01 -3.99 11.46
CA ASP A 169 -1.91 -4.25 12.37
C ASP A 169 -1.70 -5.75 12.58
N ALA A 170 -0.51 -6.13 13.07
CA ALA A 170 -0.24 -7.52 13.41
C ALA A 170 -0.97 -7.94 14.71
N GLU A 171 -1.67 -9.07 14.67
CA GLU A 171 -2.39 -9.65 15.79
C GLU A 171 -1.48 -10.49 16.69
N VAL A 172 -1.52 -10.25 18.00
CA VAL A 172 -0.67 -10.97 18.97
C VAL A 172 -1.48 -12.08 19.65
N PHE A 173 -0.92 -13.28 19.68
CA PHE A 173 -1.55 -14.44 20.33
C PHE A 173 -0.53 -15.29 21.08
N THR A 174 -1.03 -16.22 21.90
CA THR A 174 -0.19 -17.15 22.67
C THR A 174 -0.56 -18.60 22.40
N LEU A 175 0.44 -19.45 22.25
CA LEU A 175 0.28 -20.92 22.26
C LEU A 175 0.75 -21.48 23.60
N GLY A 176 0.04 -22.47 24.12
CA GLY A 176 0.22 -23.05 25.46
C GLY A 176 0.73 -24.48 25.46
#